data_AF-A0A848QP85-F1
#
_entry.id   AF-A0A848QP85-F1
#
_cell.length_a   1.000
_cell.length_b   1.000
_cell.length_c   1.000
_cell.angle_alpha   90.00
_cell.angle_beta   90.00
_cell.angle_gamma   90.00
#
_symmetry.space_group_name_H-M   'P 1'
#
loop_
_entity.id
_entity.type
_entity.pdbx_description
1 polymer ?
#
loop_
_entity_poly.entity_id
_entity_poly.type
_entity_poly.pdbx_seq_one_letter_code
_entity_poly.pdbx_strand_id
1 'polypeptide(L)'
;MMNKYEKEARVYPAIAGMIIPIILTTLYVTSFIPKTLDIWESIIVKIGLFIPVALIYGALAYWIRQLFIDASKRLFQFRLFKEDETEMPTTKLLLWSSDVRKSEADIKRIAEKIKTDFGIQLLSKDEEISNLSEAKRTIVDAVGKIREVTRNNENLQQYNRKYGFCRNYLGTCVYATGAIILALAANFILGMPYASVLFMALGVQILLGIIT
;
A
#
# COMPACT_ATOMS: atom_id res chain seq x y z
N MET A 1 -23.41 -2.31 3.62
CA MET A 1 -22.39 -3.22 4.20
C MET A 1 -21.10 -3.07 3.40
N MET A 2 -19.93 -3.00 4.03
CA MET A 2 -18.67 -2.70 3.34
C MET A 2 -18.17 -3.93 2.55
N ASN A 3 -17.86 -3.77 1.25
CA ASN A 3 -17.38 -4.85 0.38
C ASN A 3 -16.04 -5.43 0.92
N LYS A 4 -15.82 -6.73 0.72
CA LYS A 4 -14.57 -7.45 1.04
C LYS A 4 -13.33 -6.73 0.52
N TYR A 5 -13.39 -6.14 -0.68
CA TYR A 5 -12.28 -5.34 -1.20
C TYR A 5 -11.98 -4.10 -0.34
N GLU A 6 -12.99 -3.34 0.05
CA GLU A 6 -12.81 -2.14 0.89
C GLU A 6 -12.21 -2.50 2.26
N LYS A 7 -12.63 -3.64 2.84
CA LYS A 7 -12.05 -4.14 4.10
C LYS A 7 -10.59 -4.54 3.94
N GLU A 8 -10.33 -5.52 3.08
CA GLU A 8 -9.02 -6.18 2.97
C GLU A 8 -7.99 -5.29 2.28
N ALA A 9 -8.37 -4.57 1.24
CA ALA A 9 -7.41 -3.77 0.49
C ALA A 9 -7.18 -2.39 1.12
N ARG A 10 -8.13 -1.81 1.87
CA ARG A 10 -8.04 -0.40 2.31
C ARG A 10 -8.05 -0.21 3.82
N VAL A 11 -8.96 -0.86 4.54
CA VAL A 11 -9.10 -0.64 5.99
C VAL A 11 -8.08 -1.45 6.80
N TYR A 12 -7.92 -2.73 6.52
CA TYR A 12 -6.96 -3.58 7.24
C TYR A 12 -5.50 -3.11 7.14
N PRO A 13 -4.96 -2.70 5.98
CA PRO A 13 -3.59 -2.20 5.94
C PRO A 13 -3.42 -0.90 6.74
N ALA A 14 -4.43 -0.03 6.75
CA ALA A 14 -4.42 1.20 7.54
C ALA A 14 -4.37 0.89 9.05
N ILE A 15 -5.18 -0.05 9.54
CA ILE A 15 -5.16 -0.45 10.96
C ILE A 15 -3.85 -1.15 11.30
N ALA A 16 -3.40 -2.09 10.47
CA ALA A 16 -2.19 -2.86 10.70
C ALA A 16 -0.95 -1.97 10.78
N GLY A 17 -0.81 -0.98 9.90
CA GLY A 17 0.33 -0.07 9.91
C GLY A 17 0.36 0.91 11.10
N MET A 18 -0.73 1.00 11.88
CA MET A 18 -0.77 1.84 13.09
C MET A 18 -0.40 1.07 14.38
N ILE A 19 -0.12 -0.23 14.31
CA ILE A 19 0.20 -1.05 15.50
C ILE A 19 1.44 -0.53 16.23
N ILE A 20 2.52 -0.20 15.52
CA ILE A 20 3.74 0.35 16.15
C ILE A 20 3.45 1.70 16.82
N PRO A 21 2.82 2.68 16.13
CA PRO A 21 2.36 3.90 16.78
C PRO A 21 1.49 3.67 18.03
N ILE A 22 0.56 2.71 18.01
CA ILE A 22 -0.28 2.36 19.18
C ILE A 22 0.59 1.91 20.37
N ILE A 23 1.53 1.00 20.13
CA ILE A 23 2.43 0.49 21.18
C ILE A 23 3.25 1.63 21.77
N LEU A 24 3.84 2.47 20.91
CA LEU A 24 4.66 3.61 21.36
C LEU A 24 3.85 4.63 22.16
N THR A 25 2.65 4.98 21.70
CA THR A 25 1.78 5.91 22.45
C THR A 25 1.36 5.32 23.78
N THR A 26 1.06 4.02 23.84
CA THR A 26 0.73 3.35 25.10
C THR A 26 1.91 3.43 26.08
N LEU A 27 3.13 3.14 25.63
CA LEU A 27 4.34 3.27 26.44
C LEU A 27 4.55 4.70 26.92
N TYR A 28 4.39 5.67 26.02
CA TYR A 28 4.58 7.09 26.33
C TYR A 28 3.57 7.59 27.35
N VAL A 29 2.28 7.30 27.19
CA VAL A 29 1.25 7.73 28.15
C VAL A 29 1.45 7.05 29.51
N THR A 30 1.89 5.79 29.55
CA THR A 30 2.18 5.11 30.83
C THR A 30 3.35 5.72 31.59
N SER A 31 4.21 6.50 30.94
CA SER A 31 5.33 7.20 31.60
C SER A 31 4.88 8.32 32.54
N PHE A 32 3.68 8.86 32.33
CA PHE A 32 3.09 9.90 33.18
C PHE A 32 2.39 9.34 34.41
N ILE A 33 2.31 8.01 34.53
CA ILE A 33 1.66 7.34 35.65
C ILE A 33 2.65 7.29 36.82
N PRO A 34 2.25 7.65 38.05
CA PRO A 34 3.12 7.65 39.21
C PRO A 34 3.83 6.30 39.42
N LYS A 35 5.13 6.34 39.70
CA LYS A 35 5.97 5.15 39.97
C LYS A 35 5.64 4.45 41.29
N THR A 36 4.68 4.94 42.06
CA THR A 36 4.27 4.40 43.36
C THR A 36 3.40 3.15 43.25
N LEU A 37 2.98 2.77 42.04
CA LEU A 37 2.20 1.55 41.79
C LEU A 37 3.09 0.30 41.87
N ASP A 38 2.54 -0.78 42.42
CA ASP A 38 3.17 -2.09 42.39
C ASP A 38 3.36 -2.59 40.94
N ILE A 39 4.27 -3.55 40.73
CA ILE A 39 4.58 -4.12 39.41
C ILE A 39 3.31 -4.70 38.76
N TRP A 40 2.47 -5.39 39.53
CA TRP A 40 1.22 -5.97 39.01
C TRP A 40 0.20 -4.90 38.63
N GLU A 41 0.06 -3.86 39.44
CA GLU A 41 -0.79 -2.71 39.14
C GLU A 41 -0.30 -1.97 37.89
N SER A 42 1.02 -1.80 37.73
CA SER A 42 1.61 -1.18 36.54
C SER A 42 1.32 -1.97 35.25
N ILE A 43 1.34 -3.31 35.32
CA ILE A 43 1.02 -4.17 34.17
C ILE A 43 -0.47 -4.06 33.82
N ILE A 44 -1.35 -4.12 34.81
CA ILE A 44 -2.81 -4.00 34.62
C ILE A 44 -3.14 -2.65 33.97
N VAL A 45 -2.52 -1.57 34.43
CA VAL A 45 -2.74 -0.23 33.89
C VAL A 45 -2.23 -0.10 32.46
N LYS A 46 -1.08 -0.70 32.12
CA LYS A 46 -0.56 -0.73 30.73
C LYS A 46 -1.50 -1.46 29.78
N ILE A 47 -2.00 -2.63 30.17
CA ILE A 47 -2.96 -3.41 29.37
C ILE A 47 -4.29 -2.66 29.28
N GLY A 48 -4.76 -2.10 30.40
CA GLY A 48 -5.98 -1.31 30.48
C GLY A 48 -5.93 -0.05 29.61
N LEU A 49 -4.75 0.57 29.45
CA LEU A 49 -4.55 1.73 28.58
C LEU A 49 -4.36 1.36 27.11
N PHE A 50 -3.79 0.19 26.82
CA PHE A 50 -3.59 -0.27 25.45
C PHE A 50 -4.92 -0.33 24.67
N ILE A 51 -5.98 -0.84 25.30
CA ILE A 51 -7.31 -0.98 24.66
C ILE A 51 -7.86 0.37 24.16
N PRO A 52 -8.04 1.41 24.99
CA PRO A 52 -8.55 2.70 24.52
C PRO A 52 -7.62 3.36 23.51
N VAL A 53 -6.29 3.25 23.65
CA VAL A 53 -5.34 3.76 22.65
C VAL A 53 -5.53 3.04 21.30
N ALA A 54 -5.63 1.71 21.31
CA ALA A 54 -5.84 0.92 20.10
C ALA A 54 -7.18 1.26 19.42
N LEU A 55 -8.24 1.48 20.20
CA LEU A 55 -9.55 1.90 19.67
C LEU A 55 -9.49 3.29 19.02
N ILE A 56 -8.85 4.26 19.67
CA ILE A 56 -8.67 5.61 19.13
C ILE A 56 -7.89 5.56 17.82
N TYR A 57 -6.75 4.86 17.81
CA TYR A 57 -5.93 4.73 16.61
C TYR A 57 -6.63 3.92 15.51
N GLY A 58 -7.39 2.88 15.85
CA GLY A 58 -8.19 2.13 14.87
C GLY A 58 -9.26 3.00 14.22
N ALA A 59 -9.95 3.82 15.02
CA ALA A 59 -10.91 4.79 14.50
C ALA A 59 -10.22 5.85 13.62
N LEU A 60 -9.12 6.43 14.10
CA LEU A 60 -8.33 7.40 13.32
C LEU A 60 -7.85 6.79 12.01
N ALA A 61 -7.27 5.58 12.04
CA ALA A 61 -6.82 4.86 10.86
C ALA A 61 -7.94 4.67 9.84
N TYR A 62 -9.15 4.32 10.30
CA TYR A 62 -10.32 4.23 9.44
C TYR A 62 -10.65 5.57 8.75
N TRP A 63 -10.62 6.67 9.50
CA TRP A 63 -10.91 8.01 8.99
C TRP A 63 -9.83 8.53 8.03
N ILE A 64 -8.55 8.38 8.37
CA ILE A 64 -7.44 8.92 7.59
C ILE A 64 -6.90 7.96 6.52
N ARG A 65 -7.51 6.77 6.36
CA ARG A 65 -7.06 5.74 5.39
C ARG A 65 -6.85 6.28 3.98
N GLN A 66 -7.63 7.27 3.57
CA GLN A 66 -7.51 7.88 2.25
C GLN A 66 -6.15 8.55 2.05
N LEU A 67 -5.62 9.20 3.09
CA LEU A 67 -4.28 9.79 3.06
C LEU A 67 -3.21 8.72 2.86
N PHE A 68 -3.35 7.56 3.50
CA PHE A 68 -2.42 6.44 3.34
C PHE A 68 -2.45 5.89 1.91
N ILE A 69 -3.64 5.74 1.34
CA ILE A 69 -3.82 5.32 -0.05
C ILE A 69 -3.16 6.32 -1.01
N ASP A 70 -3.39 7.61 -0.81
CA ASP A 70 -2.89 8.65 -1.69
C ASP A 70 -1.36 8.79 -1.61
N ALA A 71 -0.80 8.73 -0.41
CA ALA A 71 0.65 8.68 -0.22
C ALA A 71 1.25 7.47 -0.94
N SER A 72 0.62 6.30 -0.82
CA SER A 72 1.14 5.11 -1.48
C SER A 72 1.12 5.23 -3.01
N LYS A 73 0.01 5.74 -3.56
CA LYS A 73 -0.10 5.96 -5.00
C LYS A 73 0.96 6.92 -5.50
N ARG A 74 1.14 8.06 -4.83
CA ARG A 74 2.07 9.12 -5.27
C ARG A 74 3.54 8.71 -5.11
N LEU A 75 3.89 8.10 -3.98
CA LEU A 75 5.28 7.79 -3.66
C LEU A 75 5.78 6.52 -4.34
N PHE A 76 4.91 5.51 -4.47
CA PHE A 76 5.30 4.20 -4.98
C PHE A 76 4.66 3.91 -6.34
N GLN A 77 3.32 3.89 -6.44
CA GLN A 77 2.65 3.40 -7.66
C GLN A 77 2.94 4.26 -8.89
N PHE A 78 2.69 5.58 -8.84
CA PHE A 78 2.86 6.48 -9.97
C PHE A 78 4.32 6.71 -10.34
N ARG A 79 5.22 6.58 -9.36
CA ARG A 79 6.66 6.63 -9.61
C ARG A 79 7.13 5.43 -10.45
N LEU A 80 6.56 4.25 -10.21
CA LEU A 80 6.93 3.02 -10.91
C LEU A 80 6.19 2.84 -12.24
N PHE A 81 4.89 3.11 -12.26
CA PHE A 81 4.02 2.73 -13.38
C PHE A 81 3.45 3.89 -14.19
N LYS A 82 3.79 5.13 -13.81
CA LYS A 82 3.16 6.37 -14.28
C LYS A 82 1.66 6.41 -13.97
N GLU A 83 1.09 7.62 -13.98
CA GLU A 83 -0.34 7.79 -13.68
C GLU A 83 -1.22 7.34 -14.84
N ASP A 84 -0.70 7.43 -16.07
CA ASP A 84 -1.35 6.97 -17.30
C ASP A 84 -1.22 5.45 -17.54
N GLU A 85 -0.64 4.70 -16.60
CA GLU A 85 -0.46 3.25 -16.62
C GLU A 85 0.40 2.72 -17.79
N THR A 86 1.08 3.60 -18.52
CA THR A 86 1.90 3.23 -19.70
C THR A 86 3.11 2.37 -19.35
N GLU A 87 3.53 2.37 -18.08
CA GLU A 87 4.63 1.56 -17.56
C GLU A 87 4.14 0.38 -16.69
N MET A 88 2.83 0.11 -16.65
CA MET A 88 2.28 -1.05 -15.94
C MET A 88 2.86 -2.36 -16.47
N PRO A 89 3.04 -3.40 -15.63
CA PRO A 89 3.54 -4.70 -16.07
C PRO A 89 2.69 -5.31 -17.19
N THR A 90 1.37 -5.16 -17.14
CA THR A 90 0.46 -5.63 -18.18
C THR A 90 0.72 -4.97 -19.54
N THR A 91 1.11 -3.69 -19.54
CA THR A 91 1.49 -2.97 -20.74
C THR A 91 2.80 -3.51 -21.30
N LYS A 92 3.81 -3.68 -20.44
CA LYS A 92 5.12 -4.25 -20.82
C LYS A 92 5.03 -5.69 -21.33
N LEU A 93 4.15 -6.51 -20.76
CA LEU A 93 3.91 -7.89 -21.20
C LEU A 93 3.42 -7.98 -22.67
N LEU A 94 2.76 -6.94 -23.18
CA LEU A 94 2.19 -6.91 -24.53
C LEU A 94 3.00 -6.06 -25.52
N LEU A 95 3.99 -5.32 -25.04
CA LEU A 95 4.83 -4.44 -25.83
C LEU A 95 5.91 -5.24 -26.56
N TRP A 96 6.03 -5.08 -27.88
CA TRP A 96 6.97 -5.85 -28.70
C TRP A 96 8.44 -5.59 -28.36
N SER A 97 8.74 -4.36 -27.97
CA SER A 97 10.06 -3.88 -27.58
C SER A 97 10.45 -4.21 -26.13
N SER A 98 9.52 -4.70 -25.30
CA SER A 98 9.82 -5.01 -23.90
C SER A 98 10.58 -6.33 -23.75
N ASP A 99 11.55 -6.33 -22.85
CA ASP A 99 12.31 -7.50 -22.39
C ASP A 99 11.45 -8.53 -21.64
N VAL A 100 10.47 -8.07 -20.87
CA VAL A 100 9.55 -8.93 -20.10
C VAL A 100 8.32 -9.37 -20.90
N ARG A 101 8.27 -9.09 -22.21
CA ARG A 101 7.12 -9.40 -23.06
C ARG A 101 6.76 -10.89 -23.07
N LYS A 102 5.51 -11.19 -23.38
CA LYS A 102 5.06 -12.55 -23.68
C LYS A 102 5.65 -13.07 -24.99
N SER A 103 5.52 -14.39 -25.21
CA SER A 103 5.88 -15.00 -26.48
C SER A 103 5.12 -14.34 -27.64
N GLU A 104 5.72 -14.30 -28.83
CA GLU A 104 5.08 -13.69 -29.99
C GLU A 104 3.73 -14.34 -30.33
N ALA A 105 3.64 -15.66 -30.19
CA ALA A 105 2.40 -16.40 -30.38
C ALA A 105 1.32 -15.98 -29.37
N ASP A 106 1.68 -15.80 -28.09
CA ASP A 106 0.73 -15.35 -27.07
C ASP A 106 0.26 -13.92 -27.32
N ILE A 107 1.17 -13.01 -27.69
CA ILE A 107 0.81 -11.61 -27.99
C ILE A 107 -0.15 -11.57 -29.17
N LYS A 108 0.12 -12.28 -30.27
CA LYS A 108 -0.78 -12.35 -31.43
C LYS A 108 -2.16 -12.89 -31.05
N ARG A 109 -2.21 -13.99 -30.31
CA ARG A 109 -3.48 -14.58 -29.84
C ARG A 109 -4.26 -13.63 -28.93
N ILE A 110 -3.57 -12.93 -28.02
CA ILE A 110 -4.20 -11.93 -27.15
C ILE A 110 -4.70 -10.74 -27.98
N ALA A 111 -3.92 -10.25 -28.93
CA ALA A 111 -4.29 -9.15 -29.81
C ALA A 111 -5.52 -9.47 -30.67
N GLU A 112 -5.59 -10.68 -31.24
CA GLU A 112 -6.77 -11.17 -31.98
C GLU A 112 -8.01 -11.21 -31.09
N LYS A 113 -7.86 -11.68 -29.85
CA LYS A 113 -8.96 -11.73 -28.90
C LYS A 113 -9.41 -10.33 -28.48
N ILE A 114 -8.48 -9.40 -28.23
CA ILE A 114 -8.79 -7.99 -27.94
C ILE A 114 -9.55 -7.35 -29.11
N LYS A 115 -9.11 -7.61 -30.35
CA LYS A 115 -9.78 -7.11 -31.55
C LYS A 115 -11.19 -7.66 -31.68
N THR A 116 -11.37 -8.95 -31.42
CA THR A 116 -12.66 -9.64 -31.51
C THR A 116 -13.63 -9.17 -30.42
N ASP A 117 -13.18 -9.13 -29.17
CA ASP A 117 -14.03 -8.86 -28.01
C ASP A 117 -14.31 -7.35 -27.82
N PHE A 118 -13.37 -6.48 -28.21
CA PHE A 118 -13.43 -5.04 -27.92
C PHE A 118 -13.27 -4.12 -29.14
N GLY A 119 -12.96 -4.66 -30.32
CA GLY A 119 -12.72 -3.86 -31.53
C GLY A 119 -11.42 -3.05 -31.51
N ILE A 120 -10.53 -3.27 -30.53
CA ILE A 120 -9.28 -2.54 -30.41
C ILE A 120 -8.18 -3.30 -31.15
N GLN A 121 -7.52 -2.63 -32.11
CA GLN A 121 -6.40 -3.20 -32.83
C GLN A 121 -5.08 -2.75 -32.20
N LEU A 122 -4.35 -3.67 -31.59
CA LEU A 122 -3.00 -3.40 -31.11
C LEU A 122 -2.05 -3.19 -32.30
N LEU A 123 -1.07 -2.30 -32.13
CA LEU A 123 -0.07 -2.01 -33.14
C LEU A 123 0.81 -3.25 -33.40
N SER A 124 1.18 -3.45 -34.66
CA SER A 124 2.18 -4.43 -35.07
C SER A 124 3.58 -4.02 -34.58
N LYS A 125 4.55 -4.92 -34.71
CA LYS A 125 5.92 -4.68 -34.30
C LYS A 125 6.53 -3.45 -35.01
N ASP A 126 6.28 -3.30 -36.31
CA ASP A 126 6.85 -2.21 -37.10
C ASP A 126 6.15 -0.86 -36.81
N GLU A 127 4.83 -0.90 -36.58
CA GLU A 127 4.06 0.27 -36.15
C GLU A 127 4.46 0.73 -34.74
N GLU A 128 4.73 -0.20 -33.83
CA GLU A 128 5.21 0.13 -32.48
C GLU A 128 6.57 0.84 -32.52
N ILE A 129 7.49 0.40 -33.39
CA ILE A 129 8.78 1.06 -33.58
C ILE A 129 8.56 2.51 -34.06
N SER A 130 7.59 2.70 -34.95
CA SER A 130 7.28 4.02 -35.52
C SER A 130 6.59 4.94 -34.52
N ASN A 131 5.76 4.39 -33.62
CA ASN A 131 5.05 5.17 -32.61
C ASN A 131 4.82 4.39 -31.30
N LEU A 132 5.87 4.33 -30.48
CA LEU A 132 5.86 3.63 -29.20
C LEU A 132 4.82 4.19 -28.22
N SER A 133 4.61 5.51 -28.23
CA SER A 133 3.68 6.13 -27.28
C SER A 133 2.24 5.73 -27.56
N GLU A 134 1.85 5.66 -28.83
CA GLU A 134 0.50 5.24 -29.22
C GLU A 134 0.30 3.75 -28.96
N ALA A 135 1.33 2.92 -29.18
CA ALA A 135 1.29 1.50 -28.84
C ALA A 135 0.98 1.30 -27.34
N LYS A 136 1.69 2.01 -26.46
CA LYS A 136 1.45 1.94 -25.00
C LYS A 136 0.03 2.36 -24.64
N ARG A 137 -0.47 3.47 -25.19
CA ARG A 137 -1.83 3.97 -24.91
C ARG A 137 -2.91 3.00 -25.39
N THR A 138 -2.77 2.47 -26.59
CA THR A 138 -3.70 1.47 -27.16
C THR A 138 -3.75 0.22 -26.28
N ILE A 139 -2.60 -0.24 -25.79
CA ILE A 139 -2.52 -1.36 -24.86
C ILE A 139 -3.19 -1.03 -23.52
N VAL A 140 -2.96 0.16 -22.95
CA VAL A 140 -3.60 0.60 -21.70
C VAL A 140 -5.13 0.60 -21.84
N ASP A 141 -5.65 1.10 -22.95
CA ASP A 141 -7.09 1.11 -23.23
C ASP A 141 -7.66 -0.31 -23.34
N ALA A 142 -6.98 -1.19 -24.08
CA ALA A 142 -7.35 -2.60 -24.20
C ALA A 142 -7.35 -3.32 -22.84
N VAL A 143 -6.29 -3.14 -22.04
CA VAL A 143 -6.19 -3.71 -20.69
C VAL A 143 -7.26 -3.12 -19.76
N GLY A 144 -7.62 -1.84 -19.93
CA GLY A 144 -8.78 -1.21 -19.28
C GLY A 144 -10.07 -1.99 -19.51
N LYS A 145 -10.39 -2.32 -20.78
CA LYS A 145 -11.57 -3.12 -21.12
C LYS A 145 -11.51 -4.55 -20.54
N ILE A 146 -10.34 -5.20 -20.61
CA ILE A 146 -10.12 -6.51 -20.00
C ILE A 146 -10.43 -6.49 -18.49
N ARG A 147 -9.99 -5.45 -17.77
CA ARG A 147 -10.26 -5.31 -16.33
C ARG A 147 -11.75 -5.20 -16.01
N GLU A 148 -12.51 -4.46 -16.81
CA GLU A 148 -13.95 -4.32 -16.59
C GLU A 148 -14.70 -5.63 -16.78
N VAL A 149 -14.43 -6.39 -17.86
CA VAL A 149 -15.12 -7.67 -18.08
C VAL A 149 -14.69 -8.76 -17.08
N THR A 150 -13.50 -8.63 -16.51
CA THR A 150 -12.97 -9.57 -15.52
C THR A 150 -13.19 -9.15 -14.07
N ARG A 151 -13.93 -8.06 -13.83
CA ARG A 151 -14.11 -7.45 -12.50
C ARG A 151 -14.72 -8.38 -11.45
N ASN A 152 -15.58 -9.30 -11.89
CA ASN A 152 -16.25 -10.28 -11.04
C ASN A 152 -15.52 -11.62 -10.94
N ASN A 153 -14.34 -11.74 -11.55
CA ASN A 153 -13.53 -12.96 -11.43
C ASN A 153 -12.93 -13.07 -10.03
N GLU A 154 -13.32 -14.10 -9.28
CA GLU A 154 -12.93 -14.27 -7.88
C GLU A 154 -11.42 -14.39 -7.67
N ASN A 155 -10.72 -15.10 -8.56
CA ASN A 155 -9.27 -15.26 -8.50
C ASN A 155 -8.58 -13.91 -8.65
N LEU A 156 -8.95 -13.13 -9.67
CA LEU A 156 -8.39 -11.79 -9.86
C LEU A 156 -8.74 -10.84 -8.72
N GLN A 157 -9.95 -10.92 -8.18
CA GLN A 157 -10.31 -10.13 -7.01
C GLN A 157 -9.42 -10.45 -5.81
N GLN A 158 -9.04 -11.72 -5.60
CA GLN A 158 -8.13 -12.10 -4.53
C GLN A 158 -6.75 -11.45 -4.70
N TYR A 159 -6.17 -11.52 -5.90
CA TYR A 159 -4.88 -10.87 -6.18
C TYR A 159 -4.97 -9.34 -6.05
N ASN A 160 -6.06 -8.73 -6.53
CA ASN A 160 -6.28 -7.29 -6.40
C ASN A 160 -6.40 -6.85 -4.94
N ARG A 161 -7.00 -7.67 -4.06
CA ARG A 161 -7.05 -7.41 -2.62
C ARG A 161 -5.67 -7.50 -1.98
N LYS A 162 -4.88 -8.54 -2.29
CA LYS A 162 -3.51 -8.69 -1.79
C LYS A 162 -2.61 -7.53 -2.23
N TYR A 163 -2.62 -7.20 -3.52
CA TYR A 163 -1.88 -6.06 -4.05
C TYR A 163 -2.32 -4.75 -3.40
N GLY A 164 -3.63 -4.53 -3.28
CA GLY A 164 -4.19 -3.36 -2.63
C GLY A 164 -3.79 -3.24 -1.16
N PHE A 165 -3.75 -4.36 -0.42
CA PHE A 165 -3.25 -4.42 0.96
C PHE A 165 -1.80 -3.96 1.02
N CYS A 166 -0.89 -4.64 0.30
CA CYS A 166 0.55 -4.34 0.32
C CYS A 166 0.82 -2.88 -0.06
N ARG A 167 0.23 -2.43 -1.18
CA ARG A 167 0.37 -1.05 -1.63
C ARG A 167 -0.10 -0.08 -0.55
N ASN A 168 -1.31 -0.22 -0.02
CA ASN A 168 -1.84 0.75 0.95
C ASN A 168 -1.11 0.68 2.31
N TYR A 169 -0.57 -0.49 2.66
CA TYR A 169 0.28 -0.66 3.84
C TYR A 169 1.57 0.15 3.70
N LEU A 170 2.23 0.16 2.52
CA LEU A 170 3.39 1.02 2.26
C LEU A 170 3.10 2.49 2.52
N GLY A 171 1.93 2.97 2.10
CA GLY A 171 1.49 4.34 2.41
C GLY A 171 1.32 4.58 3.90
N THR A 172 0.78 3.60 4.62
CA THR A 172 0.66 3.67 6.08
C THR A 172 2.04 3.69 6.77
N CYS A 173 3.00 2.89 6.27
CA CYS A 173 4.38 2.89 6.77
C CYS A 173 5.04 4.26 6.66
N VAL A 174 4.75 5.05 5.63
CA VAL A 174 5.26 6.42 5.48
C VAL A 174 4.76 7.30 6.64
N TYR A 175 3.46 7.27 6.94
CA TYR A 175 2.91 8.06 8.04
C TYR A 175 3.33 7.55 9.41
N ALA A 176 3.40 6.23 9.61
CA ALA A 176 3.89 5.63 10.85
C ALA A 176 5.36 6.02 11.10
N THR A 177 6.21 5.97 10.06
CA THR A 177 7.61 6.44 10.12
C THR A 177 7.68 7.91 10.51
N GLY A 178 6.86 8.77 9.87
CA GLY A 178 6.77 10.19 10.22
C GLY A 178 6.33 10.42 11.68
N ALA A 179 5.34 9.67 12.16
CA ALA A 179 4.89 9.75 13.55
C ALA A 179 5.99 9.34 14.55
N ILE A 180 6.78 8.31 14.23
CA ILE A 180 7.91 7.88 15.07
C ILE A 180 9.03 8.94 15.08
N ILE A 181 9.32 9.57 13.94
CA ILE A 181 10.29 10.67 13.87
C ILE A 181 9.82 11.87 14.72
N LEU A 182 8.53 12.23 14.66
CA LEU A 182 7.97 13.26 15.52
C LEU A 182 8.05 12.89 17.01
N ALA A 183 7.80 11.63 17.36
CA ALA A 183 7.94 11.13 18.72
C ALA A 183 9.41 11.17 19.21
N LEU A 184 10.38 10.86 18.34
CA LEU A 184 11.81 11.03 18.63
C LEU A 184 12.15 12.48 18.94
N ALA A 185 11.71 13.41 18.09
CA ALA A 185 11.93 14.84 18.31
C ALA A 185 11.33 15.31 19.64
N ALA A 186 10.08 14.93 19.93
CA ALA A 186 9.43 15.24 21.20
C ALA A 186 10.18 14.62 22.40
N ASN A 187 10.66 13.37 22.27
CA ASN A 187 11.44 12.71 23.30
C ASN A 187 12.72 13.48 23.64
N PHE A 188 13.44 14.00 22.64
CA PHE A 188 14.63 14.81 22.86
C PHE A 188 14.32 16.17 23.50
N ILE A 189 13.29 16.86 23.01
CA ILE A 189 12.87 18.17 23.53
C ILE A 189 12.44 18.07 25.00
N LEU A 190 11.73 17.01 25.35
CA LEU A 190 11.19 16.80 26.70
C LEU A 190 12.16 16.07 27.64
N GLY A 191 13.37 15.73 27.19
CA GLY A 191 14.37 15.04 28.01
C GLY A 191 13.97 13.64 28.46
N MET A 192 13.16 12.94 27.64
CA MET A 192 12.56 11.66 27.98
C MET A 192 13.53 10.48 27.68
N PRO A 193 13.49 9.38 28.45
CA PRO A 193 14.48 8.29 28.32
C PRO A 193 14.14 7.24 27.25
N TYR A 194 13.24 7.52 26.29
CA TYR A 194 12.71 6.52 25.34
C TYR A 194 13.45 6.46 23.99
N ALA A 195 14.56 7.18 23.84
CA ALA A 195 15.28 7.27 22.55
C ALA A 195 15.63 5.89 21.96
N SER A 196 16.17 4.97 22.76
CA SER A 196 16.56 3.63 22.30
C SER A 196 15.38 2.82 21.76
N VAL A 197 14.24 2.85 22.48
CA VAL A 197 12.99 2.16 22.07
C VAL A 197 12.44 2.77 20.79
N LEU A 198 12.46 4.09 20.67
CA LEU A 198 11.97 4.79 19.48
C LEU A 198 12.85 4.55 18.25
N PHE A 199 14.18 4.50 18.40
CA PHE A 199 15.08 4.13 17.31
C PHE A 199 14.89 2.68 16.88
N MET A 200 14.71 1.75 17.82
CA MET A 200 14.39 0.36 17.50
C MET A 200 13.06 0.27 16.73
N ALA A 201 12.02 0.95 17.20
CA ALA A 201 10.73 0.99 16.53
C ALA A 201 10.82 1.59 15.12
N LEU A 202 11.62 2.64 14.94
CA LEU A 202 11.90 3.22 13.63
C LEU A 202 12.58 2.20 12.69
N GLY A 203 13.59 1.48 13.17
CA GLY A 203 14.26 0.44 12.40
C GLY A 203 13.31 -0.68 11.97
N VAL A 204 12.48 -1.17 12.89
CA VAL A 204 11.45 -2.18 12.60
C VAL A 204 10.42 -1.64 11.60
N GLN A 205 9.95 -0.41 11.77
CA GLN A 205 8.96 0.20 10.88
C GLN A 205 9.49 0.37 9.44
N ILE A 206 10.76 0.75 9.29
CA ILE A 206 11.43 0.85 7.99
C ILE A 206 11.57 -0.55 7.37
N LEU A 207 12.02 -1.54 8.15
CA LEU A 207 12.13 -2.93 7.68
C LEU A 207 10.78 -3.44 7.15
N LEU A 208 9.69 -3.21 7.90
CA LEU A 208 8.33 -3.58 7.48
C LEU A 208 7.93 -2.90 6.17
N GLY A 209 8.32 -1.64 5.97
CA GLY A 209 8.10 -0.92 4.71
C GLY A 209 8.92 -1.47 3.53
N ILE A 210 10.09 -2.06 3.78
CA ILE A 210 10.95 -2.63 2.72
C ILE A 210 10.47 -4.03 2.28
N ILE A 211 9.99 -4.84 3.23
CA ILE A 211 9.60 -6.24 2.94
C ILE A 211 8.16 -6.38 2.41
N THR A 212 7.37 -5.31 2.43
CA THR A 212 5.97 -5.30 1.95
C THR A 212 5.90 -5.05 0.45
#